data_AF-A0A0Q1BLT1-F1
#
_entry.id   AF-A0A0Q1BLT1-F1
#
_cell.length_a   1.000
_cell.length_b   1.000
_cell.length_c   1.000
_cell.angle_alpha   90.00
_cell.angle_beta   90.00
_cell.angle_gamma   90.00
#
_symmetry.space_group_name_H-M   'P 1'
#
loop_
_entity.id
_entity.type
_entity.pdbx_description
1 polymer ?
#
loop_
_entity_poly.entity_id
_entity_poly.type
_entity_poly.pdbx_seq_one_letter_code
_entity_poly.pdbx_strand_id
1 'polypeptide(L)'
;MLLFFVGFLGISNIHAQVVNAGVGGNSTVNLLKRLDTDVLQQAPDLVILMVGTNDMLNSKKMIPYKTYEDNLQKIVQKISDKGAAILLISPPPVDSVYLFERHDRKMFTEVPNVKLDTVRQITVRIAKKHELKHLDLYKVFSEMNLPKHNKDLFFRNSMNSKVRDGVHPTVLGYHFIGELVFHCLKENKLLKAGKKIVCFGDSITNGAGTKNKGTSVGDNYPAVLSRLILEYFEDE
;
A
#
# COMPACT_ATOMS: atom_id res chain seq x y z
N MET A 1 -18.64 32.00 49.44
CA MET A 1 -17.76 31.97 48.26
C MET A 1 -17.83 30.57 47.66
N LEU A 2 -18.76 30.34 46.72
CA LEU A 2 -18.91 29.05 46.04
C LEU A 2 -17.88 28.99 44.91
N LEU A 3 -16.90 28.09 45.00
CA LEU A 3 -15.98 27.79 43.92
C LEU A 3 -16.66 26.82 42.95
N PHE A 4 -17.06 27.32 41.79
CA PHE A 4 -17.43 26.49 40.64
C PHE A 4 -16.16 25.83 40.09
N PHE A 5 -16.04 24.52 40.27
CA PHE A 5 -15.12 23.69 39.50
C PHE A 5 -15.70 23.55 38.08
N VAL A 6 -15.22 24.37 37.15
CA VAL A 6 -15.41 24.10 35.72
C VAL A 6 -14.43 23.00 35.37
N GLY A 7 -14.92 21.76 35.35
CA GLY A 7 -14.19 20.64 34.78
C GLY A 7 -13.97 20.90 33.29
N PHE A 8 -12.73 21.17 32.89
CA PHE A 8 -12.32 21.04 31.50
C PHE A 8 -12.52 19.57 31.12
N LEU A 9 -13.62 19.26 30.43
CA LEU A 9 -13.72 18.08 29.59
C LEU A 9 -12.62 18.23 28.54
N GLY A 10 -11.48 17.58 28.77
CA GLY A 10 -10.44 17.46 27.77
C GLY A 10 -11.08 16.88 26.52
N ILE A 11 -11.06 17.64 25.44
CA ILE A 11 -11.38 17.12 24.12
C ILE A 11 -10.36 16.00 23.89
N SER A 12 -10.81 14.76 23.97
CA SER A 12 -9.99 13.64 23.51
C SER A 12 -9.73 13.90 22.04
N ASN A 13 -8.51 14.25 21.67
CA ASN A 13 -8.12 14.34 20.26
C ASN A 13 -8.25 12.94 19.66
N ILE A 14 -9.39 12.66 19.03
CA ILE A 14 -9.64 11.37 18.39
C ILE A 14 -8.94 11.42 17.03
N HIS A 15 -7.64 11.15 17.01
CA HIS A 15 -6.89 11.05 15.77
C HIS A 15 -7.32 9.81 14.97
N ALA A 16 -7.26 9.88 13.65
CA ALA A 16 -7.45 8.71 12.82
C ALA A 16 -6.33 7.69 13.06
N GLN A 17 -6.70 6.41 13.22
CA GLN A 17 -5.78 5.33 13.53
C GLN A 17 -5.34 4.63 12.25
N VAL A 18 -4.03 4.61 11.96
CA VAL A 18 -3.47 3.82 10.86
C VAL A 18 -2.94 2.49 11.38
N VAL A 19 -3.33 1.40 10.73
CA VAL A 19 -2.86 0.04 11.01
C VAL A 19 -2.15 -0.53 9.78
N ASN A 20 -0.95 -1.06 9.98
CA ASN A 20 -0.20 -1.76 8.93
C ASN A 20 -0.56 -3.25 8.95
N ALA A 21 -1.23 -3.71 7.91
CA ALA A 21 -1.55 -5.11 7.64
C ALA A 21 -0.82 -5.61 6.38
N GLY A 22 0.41 -5.14 6.15
CA GLY A 22 1.29 -5.63 5.10
C GLY A 22 2.06 -6.88 5.54
N VAL A 23 2.20 -7.86 4.65
CA VAL A 23 2.99 -9.06 4.93
C VAL A 23 3.91 -9.40 3.76
N GLY A 24 5.20 -9.56 4.05
CA GLY A 24 6.23 -9.83 3.06
C GLY A 24 5.95 -11.07 2.21
N GLY A 25 6.01 -10.92 0.89
CA GLY A 25 5.86 -12.02 -0.07
C GLY A 25 4.42 -12.47 -0.29
N ASN A 26 3.40 -11.85 0.33
CA ASN A 26 2.01 -12.24 0.12
C ASN A 26 1.51 -11.88 -1.29
N SER A 27 0.69 -12.76 -1.85
CA SER A 27 -0.10 -12.54 -3.07
C SER A 27 -1.58 -12.38 -2.74
N THR A 28 -2.44 -12.13 -3.73
CA THR A 28 -3.90 -12.08 -3.53
C THR A 28 -4.46 -13.36 -2.90
N VAL A 29 -3.87 -14.52 -3.20
CA VAL A 29 -4.21 -15.82 -2.58
C VAL A 29 -3.96 -15.77 -1.07
N ASN A 30 -2.86 -15.15 -0.64
CA ASN A 30 -2.55 -15.01 0.78
C ASN A 30 -3.44 -13.96 1.44
N LEU A 31 -3.71 -12.83 0.78
CA LEU A 31 -4.61 -11.80 1.29
C LEU A 31 -6.01 -12.36 1.57
N LEU A 32 -6.57 -13.17 0.67
CA LEU A 32 -7.88 -13.80 0.90
C LEU A 32 -7.93 -14.66 2.17
N LYS A 33 -6.84 -15.33 2.53
CA LYS A 33 -6.76 -16.20 3.72
C LYS A 33 -6.73 -15.42 5.04
N ARG A 34 -6.25 -14.18 5.02
CA ARG A 34 -6.06 -13.34 6.22
C ARG A 34 -6.95 -12.10 6.24
N LEU A 35 -7.83 -11.95 5.23
CA LEU A 35 -8.68 -10.77 5.10
C LEU A 35 -9.58 -10.60 6.33
N ASP A 36 -10.15 -11.69 6.82
CA ASP A 36 -11.05 -11.65 7.97
C ASP A 36 -10.32 -11.20 9.24
N THR A 37 -9.16 -11.79 9.54
CA THR A 37 -8.37 -11.50 10.75
C THR A 37 -7.69 -10.14 10.70
N ASP A 38 -7.07 -9.81 9.58
CA ASP A 38 -6.17 -8.66 9.48
C ASP A 38 -6.91 -7.39 9.09
N VAL A 39 -8.15 -7.50 8.59
CA VAL A 39 -8.93 -6.36 8.10
C VAL A 39 -10.34 -6.36 8.67
N LEU A 40 -11.18 -7.34 8.36
CA LEU A 40 -12.62 -7.22 8.63
C LEU A 40 -12.94 -7.19 10.12
N GLN A 41 -12.25 -7.99 10.94
CA GLN A 41 -12.40 -7.97 12.40
C GLN A 41 -11.96 -6.65 13.05
N GLN A 42 -11.16 -5.84 12.36
CA GLN A 42 -10.78 -4.52 12.85
C GLN A 42 -11.89 -3.48 12.68
N ALA A 43 -12.96 -3.78 11.92
CA ALA A 43 -14.02 -2.84 11.56
C ALA A 43 -13.47 -1.50 11.02
N PRO A 44 -12.71 -1.52 9.90
CA PRO A 44 -12.11 -0.31 9.34
C PRO A 44 -13.16 0.57 8.67
N ASP A 45 -12.95 1.89 8.73
CA ASP A 45 -13.69 2.86 7.93
C ASP A 45 -13.13 2.97 6.51
N LEU A 46 -11.83 2.69 6.36
CA LEU A 46 -11.10 2.76 5.10
C LEU A 46 -10.05 1.65 5.04
N VAL A 47 -9.98 0.99 3.89
CA VAL A 47 -8.89 0.06 3.55
C VAL A 47 -8.08 0.62 2.38
N ILE A 48 -6.77 0.72 2.58
CA ILE A 48 -5.82 1.03 1.52
C ILE A 48 -5.26 -0.30 1.04
N LEU A 49 -5.61 -0.72 -0.18
CA LEU A 49 -5.29 -2.03 -0.72
C LEU A 49 -4.24 -1.95 -1.83
N MET A 50 -3.08 -2.58 -1.62
CA MET A 50 -2.03 -2.70 -2.62
C MET A 50 -1.45 -4.12 -2.65
N VAL A 51 -1.60 -4.80 -3.79
CA VAL A 51 -1.11 -6.17 -3.99
C VAL A 51 -0.96 -6.45 -5.49
N GLY A 52 -0.16 -7.45 -5.86
CA GLY A 52 -0.03 -7.93 -7.24
C GLY A 52 1.41 -8.18 -7.66
N THR A 53 2.39 -7.61 -6.94
CA THR A 53 3.82 -7.84 -7.19
C THR A 53 4.16 -9.32 -7.12
N ASN A 54 3.78 -10.01 -6.05
CA ASN A 54 4.09 -11.43 -5.89
C ASN A 54 3.27 -12.33 -6.83
N ASP A 55 2.02 -11.96 -7.12
CA ASP A 55 1.15 -12.66 -8.06
C ASP A 55 1.77 -12.71 -9.47
N MET A 56 2.57 -11.71 -9.83
CA MET A 56 3.16 -11.61 -11.16
C MET A 56 4.65 -11.87 -11.25
N LEU A 57 5.41 -11.63 -10.18
CA LEU A 57 6.86 -11.57 -10.22
C LEU A 57 7.57 -12.54 -9.28
N ASN A 58 6.85 -13.17 -8.35
CA ASN A 58 7.46 -14.15 -7.47
C ASN A 58 7.38 -15.54 -8.12
N SER A 59 8.51 -16.05 -8.63
CA SER A 59 8.59 -17.31 -9.37
C SER A 59 7.97 -18.53 -8.67
N LYS A 60 7.76 -18.48 -7.35
CA LYS A 60 7.12 -19.55 -6.54
C LYS A 60 5.63 -19.33 -6.27
N LYS A 61 5.08 -18.16 -6.63
CA LYS A 61 3.70 -17.73 -6.30
C LYS A 61 2.93 -17.15 -7.47
N MET A 62 3.50 -17.16 -8.68
CA MET A 62 2.83 -16.60 -9.84
C MET A 62 1.51 -17.31 -10.12
N ILE A 63 0.49 -16.53 -10.47
CA ILE A 63 -0.84 -17.00 -10.85
C ILE A 63 -1.28 -16.38 -12.17
N PRO A 64 -2.23 -16.99 -12.90
CA PRO A 64 -2.81 -16.38 -14.09
C PRO A 64 -3.49 -15.04 -13.78
N TYR A 65 -3.47 -14.11 -14.75
CA TYR A 65 -4.12 -12.79 -14.62
C TYR A 65 -5.60 -12.90 -14.22
N LYS A 66 -6.32 -13.86 -14.79
CA LYS A 66 -7.72 -14.12 -14.45
C LYS A 66 -7.89 -14.50 -12.97
N THR A 67 -7.00 -15.31 -12.42
CA THR A 67 -7.03 -15.69 -11.00
C THR A 67 -6.73 -14.49 -10.10
N TYR A 68 -5.75 -13.66 -10.48
CA TYR A 68 -5.47 -12.40 -9.78
C TYR A 68 -6.70 -11.48 -9.77
N GLU A 69 -7.33 -11.25 -10.93
CA GLU A 69 -8.52 -10.42 -11.07
C GLU A 69 -9.70 -10.94 -10.23
N ASP A 70 -9.96 -12.25 -10.29
CA ASP A 70 -11.04 -12.87 -9.52
C ASP A 70 -10.77 -12.80 -8.01
N ASN A 71 -9.53 -12.97 -7.56
CA ASN A 71 -9.17 -12.81 -6.16
C ASN A 71 -9.29 -11.36 -5.70
N LEU A 72 -8.83 -10.39 -6.49
CA LEU A 72 -8.91 -8.98 -6.15
C LEU A 72 -10.37 -8.51 -6.05
N GLN A 73 -11.23 -8.91 -6.99
CA GLN A 73 -12.67 -8.64 -6.90
C GLN A 73 -13.29 -9.22 -5.63
N LYS A 74 -12.94 -10.46 -5.25
CA LYS A 74 -13.43 -11.07 -4.00
C LYS A 74 -12.98 -10.31 -2.76
N ILE A 75 -11.73 -9.84 -2.72
CA ILE A 75 -11.22 -9.02 -1.60
C ILE A 75 -11.99 -7.71 -1.53
N VAL A 76 -12.12 -7.00 -2.65
CA VAL A 76 -12.87 -5.74 -2.75
C VAL A 76 -14.31 -5.93 -2.27
N GLN A 77 -15.01 -6.93 -2.79
CA GLN A 77 -16.41 -7.18 -2.44
C GLN A 77 -16.56 -7.41 -0.93
N LYS A 78 -15.74 -8.29 -0.34
CA LYS A 78 -15.81 -8.58 1.10
C LYS A 78 -15.54 -7.37 1.98
N ILE A 79 -14.66 -6.46 1.57
CA ILE A 79 -14.39 -5.21 2.29
C ILE A 79 -15.59 -4.26 2.17
N SER A 80 -16.12 -4.08 0.94
CA SER A 80 -17.29 -3.24 0.68
C SER A 80 -18.55 -3.73 1.39
N ASP A 81 -18.77 -5.06 1.48
CA ASP A 81 -19.89 -5.67 2.21
C ASP A 81 -19.86 -5.37 3.72
N LYS A 82 -18.69 -5.00 4.26
CA LYS A 82 -18.52 -4.53 5.65
C LYS A 82 -18.67 -3.02 5.80
N GLY A 83 -18.98 -2.30 4.72
CA GLY A 83 -19.20 -0.85 4.72
C GLY A 83 -17.93 0.00 4.71
N ALA A 84 -16.76 -0.62 4.58
CA ALA A 84 -15.50 0.12 4.54
C ALA A 84 -15.25 0.74 3.15
N ALA A 85 -14.80 1.98 3.11
CA ALA A 85 -14.31 2.60 1.88
C ALA A 85 -13.00 1.92 1.44
N ILE A 86 -12.68 1.98 0.16
CA ILE A 86 -11.45 1.40 -0.39
C ILE A 86 -10.70 2.44 -1.23
N LEU A 87 -9.43 2.64 -0.91
CA LEU A 87 -8.44 3.19 -1.84
C LEU A 87 -7.66 2.03 -2.44
N LEU A 88 -7.85 1.79 -3.73
CA LEU A 88 -7.15 0.73 -4.45
C LEU A 88 -5.88 1.30 -5.12
N ILE A 89 -4.73 0.64 -4.94
CA ILE A 89 -3.44 1.14 -5.43
C ILE A 89 -2.80 0.10 -6.36
N SER A 90 -2.33 0.53 -7.54
CA SER A 90 -1.54 -0.32 -8.42
C SER A 90 -0.11 -0.50 -7.86
N PRO A 91 0.49 -1.70 -7.88
CA PRO A 91 1.88 -1.87 -7.44
C PRO A 91 2.85 -1.10 -8.37
N PRO A 92 3.94 -0.52 -7.84
CA PRO A 92 4.91 0.22 -8.65
C PRO A 92 5.71 -0.70 -9.60
N PRO A 93 6.35 -0.16 -10.66
CA PRO A 93 7.30 -0.90 -11.49
C PRO A 93 8.53 -1.35 -10.69
N VAL A 94 9.28 -2.29 -11.27
CA VAL A 94 10.50 -2.87 -10.66
C VAL A 94 11.70 -2.79 -11.58
N ASP A 95 12.90 -2.87 -10.99
CA ASP A 95 14.14 -3.05 -11.73
C ASP A 95 14.26 -4.51 -12.13
N SER A 96 14.01 -4.78 -13.41
CA SER A 96 14.01 -6.14 -13.96
C SER A 96 15.39 -6.81 -13.90
N VAL A 97 16.48 -6.05 -13.84
CA VAL A 97 17.84 -6.61 -13.73
C VAL A 97 17.99 -7.32 -12.39
N TYR A 98 17.71 -6.61 -11.29
CA TYR A 98 17.79 -7.19 -9.94
C TYR A 98 16.66 -8.16 -9.62
N LEU A 99 15.48 -8.00 -10.22
CA LEU A 99 14.43 -9.00 -10.08
C LEU A 99 14.90 -10.38 -10.58
N PHE A 100 15.52 -10.45 -11.76
CA PHE A 100 15.96 -11.72 -12.35
C PHE A 100 17.19 -12.34 -11.68
N GLU A 101 17.89 -11.62 -10.82
CA GLU A 101 18.92 -12.21 -9.95
C GLU A 101 18.30 -12.98 -8.77
N ARG A 102 17.05 -12.68 -8.44
CA ARG A 102 16.33 -13.22 -7.28
C ARG A 102 15.24 -14.21 -7.66
N HIS A 103 14.80 -14.18 -8.91
CA HIS A 103 13.72 -15.00 -9.44
C HIS A 103 14.11 -15.64 -10.78
N ASP A 104 13.69 -16.88 -10.99
CA ASP A 104 14.00 -17.64 -12.20
C ASP A 104 13.32 -17.01 -13.42
N ARG A 105 14.13 -16.42 -14.30
CA ARG A 105 13.69 -15.80 -15.56
C ARG A 105 12.92 -16.77 -16.46
N LYS A 106 13.18 -18.08 -16.40
CA LYS A 106 12.48 -19.09 -17.22
C LYS A 106 10.99 -19.20 -16.89
N MET A 107 10.60 -18.76 -15.70
CA MET A 107 9.19 -18.74 -15.28
C MET A 107 8.40 -17.55 -15.86
N PHE A 108 9.06 -16.63 -16.57
CA PHE A 108 8.44 -15.42 -17.11
C PHE A 108 8.22 -15.55 -18.61
N THR A 109 6.97 -15.48 -19.03
CA THR A 109 6.58 -15.40 -20.45
C THR A 109 6.64 -13.98 -21.01
N GLU A 110 6.71 -12.97 -20.14
CA GLU A 110 6.69 -11.55 -20.45
C GLU A 110 7.70 -10.83 -19.54
N VAL A 111 8.18 -9.66 -19.97
CA VAL A 111 9.06 -8.85 -19.11
C VAL A 111 8.31 -8.37 -17.86
N PRO A 112 8.99 -8.23 -16.69
CA PRO A 112 8.33 -7.99 -15.41
C PRO A 112 7.36 -6.80 -15.41
N ASN A 113 7.78 -5.67 -15.98
CA ASN A 113 6.96 -4.46 -15.99
C ASN A 113 5.76 -4.55 -16.97
N VAL A 114 5.79 -5.41 -18.00
CA VAL A 114 4.58 -5.70 -18.80
C VAL A 114 3.54 -6.45 -17.96
N LYS A 115 3.97 -7.39 -17.13
CA LYS A 115 3.07 -8.10 -16.20
C LYS A 115 2.47 -7.15 -15.16
N LEU A 116 3.27 -6.22 -14.62
CA LEU A 116 2.80 -5.22 -13.68
C LEU A 116 1.90 -4.16 -14.33
N ASP A 117 2.15 -3.77 -15.58
CA ASP A 117 1.23 -2.90 -16.32
C ASP A 117 -0.12 -3.60 -16.54
N THR A 118 -0.13 -4.90 -16.81
CA THR A 118 -1.36 -5.70 -16.88
C THR A 118 -2.10 -5.72 -15.54
N VAL A 119 -1.38 -5.89 -14.42
CA VAL A 119 -1.94 -5.76 -13.07
C VAL A 119 -2.54 -4.37 -12.84
N ARG A 120 -1.83 -3.30 -13.20
CA ARG A 120 -2.34 -1.92 -13.13
C ARG A 120 -3.64 -1.77 -13.91
N GLN A 121 -3.70 -2.26 -15.15
CA GLN A 121 -4.92 -2.19 -15.96
C GLN A 121 -6.10 -2.91 -15.31
N ILE A 122 -5.87 -4.10 -14.75
CA ILE A 122 -6.89 -4.85 -13.98
C ILE A 122 -7.36 -4.03 -12.77
N THR A 123 -6.43 -3.49 -11.99
CA THR A 123 -6.71 -2.66 -10.81
C THR A 123 -7.55 -1.43 -11.18
N VAL A 124 -7.22 -0.74 -12.28
CA VAL A 124 -8.00 0.40 -12.81
C VAL A 124 -9.42 -0.04 -13.22
N ARG A 125 -9.57 -1.18 -13.91
CA ARG A 125 -10.89 -1.69 -14.31
C ARG A 125 -11.76 -2.03 -13.10
N ILE A 126 -11.20 -2.70 -12.10
CA ILE A 126 -11.91 -3.05 -10.86
C ILE A 126 -12.32 -1.79 -10.10
N ALA A 127 -11.41 -0.81 -9.95
CA ALA A 127 -11.75 0.45 -9.31
C ALA A 127 -12.91 1.15 -10.00
N LYS A 128 -12.90 1.23 -11.35
CA LYS A 128 -14.01 1.81 -12.12
C LYS A 128 -15.32 1.03 -11.94
N LYS A 129 -15.26 -0.30 -12.04
CA LYS A 129 -16.44 -1.18 -11.93
C LYS A 129 -17.14 -1.07 -10.57
N HIS A 130 -16.37 -0.89 -9.51
CA HIS A 130 -16.88 -0.79 -8.13
C HIS A 130 -16.92 0.66 -7.61
N GLU A 131 -16.72 1.65 -8.49
CA GLU A 131 -16.72 3.09 -8.15
C GLU A 131 -15.76 3.46 -6.99
N LEU A 132 -14.62 2.77 -6.92
CA LEU A 132 -13.60 2.97 -5.89
C LEU A 132 -12.67 4.12 -6.24
N LYS A 133 -12.08 4.72 -5.21
CA LYS A 133 -10.93 5.62 -5.39
C LYS A 133 -9.70 4.79 -5.75
N HIS A 134 -8.88 5.33 -6.65
CA HIS A 134 -7.71 4.64 -7.18
C HIS A 134 -6.49 5.56 -7.22
N LEU A 135 -5.35 5.06 -6.75
CA LEU A 135 -4.04 5.69 -6.92
C LEU A 135 -3.18 4.84 -7.87
N ASP A 136 -2.87 5.38 -9.04
CA ASP A 136 -2.06 4.67 -10.04
C ASP A 136 -0.55 4.87 -9.79
N LEU A 137 -0.04 4.20 -8.75
CA LEU A 137 1.36 4.33 -8.35
C LEU A 137 2.32 3.80 -9.43
N TYR A 138 1.90 2.76 -10.18
CA TYR A 138 2.67 2.29 -11.35
C TYR A 138 2.90 3.41 -12.36
N LYS A 139 1.83 4.13 -12.74
CA LYS A 139 1.91 5.24 -13.68
C LYS A 139 2.80 6.36 -13.15
N VAL A 140 2.62 6.77 -11.88
CA VAL A 140 3.43 7.84 -11.26
C VAL A 140 4.92 7.55 -11.36
N PHE A 141 5.37 6.36 -10.94
CA PHE A 141 6.79 6.01 -11.03
C PHE A 141 7.26 5.82 -12.48
N SER A 142 6.42 5.27 -13.36
CA SER A 142 6.79 5.09 -14.77
C SER A 142 7.00 6.42 -15.49
N GLU A 143 6.17 7.44 -15.22
CA GLU A 143 6.32 8.80 -15.78
C GLU A 143 7.60 9.49 -15.27
N MET A 144 8.05 9.16 -14.06
CA MET A 144 9.36 9.57 -13.53
C MET A 144 10.53 8.77 -14.13
N ASN A 145 10.26 7.82 -15.03
CA ASN A 145 11.21 6.84 -15.56
C ASN A 145 11.89 6.02 -14.45
N LEU A 146 11.13 5.60 -13.43
CA LEU A 146 11.62 4.82 -12.29
C LEU A 146 11.08 3.39 -12.30
N PRO A 147 11.84 2.41 -11.76
CA PRO A 147 13.22 2.55 -11.27
C PRO A 147 14.27 2.67 -12.40
N LYS A 148 15.40 3.30 -12.09
CA LYS A 148 16.59 3.37 -12.95
C LYS A 148 17.72 2.58 -12.31
N HIS A 149 18.08 1.46 -12.93
CA HIS A 149 19.13 0.56 -12.45
C HIS A 149 20.37 1.32 -11.95
N ASN A 150 20.63 1.23 -10.64
CA ASN A 150 21.75 1.88 -9.93
C ASN A 150 21.87 3.40 -10.06
N LYS A 151 20.81 4.09 -10.49
CA LYS A 151 20.81 5.55 -10.68
C LYS A 151 19.71 6.27 -9.91
N ASP A 152 18.67 5.54 -9.47
CA ASP A 152 17.60 6.16 -8.70
C ASP A 152 17.79 6.08 -7.18
N LEU A 153 17.03 6.93 -6.49
CA LEU A 153 17.01 7.05 -5.03
C LEU A 153 15.76 6.42 -4.40
N PHE A 154 14.79 5.99 -5.20
CA PHE A 154 13.46 5.61 -4.75
C PHE A 154 13.33 4.11 -4.49
N PHE A 155 14.03 3.27 -5.27
CA PHE A 155 14.04 1.83 -5.14
C PHE A 155 15.42 1.34 -4.70
N ARG A 156 15.43 0.34 -3.83
CA ARG A 156 16.66 -0.18 -3.23
C ARG A 156 17.56 -0.80 -4.29
N ASN A 157 18.75 -0.26 -4.43
CA ASN A 157 19.78 -0.72 -5.35
C ASN A 157 21.16 -0.73 -4.68
N SER A 158 22.19 -1.23 -5.38
CA SER A 158 23.53 -1.37 -4.79
C SER A 158 24.16 -0.01 -4.44
N MET A 159 23.77 1.06 -5.14
CA MET A 159 24.32 2.40 -4.93
C MET A 159 23.73 3.08 -3.70
N ASN A 160 22.42 3.00 -3.51
CA ASN A 160 21.72 3.71 -2.43
C ASN A 160 21.52 2.90 -1.14
N SER A 161 21.51 1.56 -1.22
CA SER A 161 21.16 0.69 -0.08
C SER A 161 22.16 -0.43 0.16
N LYS A 162 23.18 -0.57 -0.69
CA LYS A 162 24.15 -1.68 -0.70
C LYS A 162 23.50 -3.07 -0.88
N VAL A 163 22.25 -3.11 -1.34
CA VAL A 163 21.50 -4.35 -1.61
C VAL A 163 21.00 -4.35 -3.06
N ARG A 164 21.14 -5.49 -3.73
CA ARG A 164 20.64 -5.74 -5.09
C ARG A 164 19.18 -6.20 -5.02
N ASP A 165 18.28 -5.28 -4.66
CA ASP A 165 16.86 -5.58 -4.41
C ASP A 165 16.01 -5.34 -5.66
N GLY A 166 15.93 -4.08 -6.12
CA GLY A 166 15.21 -3.68 -7.33
C GLY A 166 13.68 -3.68 -7.24
N VAL A 167 13.10 -4.12 -6.11
CA VAL A 167 11.64 -4.23 -5.92
C VAL A 167 11.15 -3.29 -4.83
N HIS A 168 11.82 -3.26 -3.67
CA HIS A 168 11.32 -2.49 -2.54
C HIS A 168 11.79 -1.03 -2.57
N PRO A 169 10.91 -0.08 -2.20
CA PRO A 169 11.31 1.31 -2.02
C PRO A 169 12.39 1.51 -0.94
N THR A 170 13.16 2.58 -1.08
CA THR A 170 14.01 3.13 -0.01
C THR A 170 13.14 3.88 1.01
N VAL A 171 13.75 4.41 2.08
CA VAL A 171 13.06 5.34 3.00
C VAL A 171 12.45 6.52 2.24
N LEU A 172 13.19 7.12 1.30
CA LEU A 172 12.69 8.20 0.44
C LEU A 172 11.51 7.73 -0.42
N GLY A 173 11.61 6.53 -1.01
CA GLY A 173 10.52 5.96 -1.81
C GLY A 173 9.25 5.70 -1.00
N TYR A 174 9.37 5.18 0.22
CA TYR A 174 8.22 5.00 1.11
C TYR A 174 7.63 6.32 1.59
N HIS A 175 8.47 7.33 1.86
CA HIS A 175 7.99 8.67 2.16
C HIS A 175 7.16 9.23 1.01
N PHE A 176 7.67 9.14 -0.21
CA PHE A 176 6.96 9.59 -1.40
C PHE A 176 5.62 8.86 -1.60
N ILE A 177 5.57 7.55 -1.39
CA ILE A 177 4.31 6.79 -1.43
C ILE A 177 3.34 7.29 -0.35
N GLY A 178 3.83 7.54 0.87
CA GLY A 178 3.01 8.03 1.99
C GLY A 178 2.35 9.37 1.68
N GLU A 179 3.11 10.32 1.13
CA GLU A 179 2.62 11.62 0.65
C GLU A 179 1.55 11.47 -0.43
N LEU A 180 1.81 10.66 -1.45
CA LEU A 180 0.84 10.43 -2.54
C LEU A 180 -0.48 9.84 -2.03
N VAL A 181 -0.39 8.89 -1.10
CA VAL A 181 -1.56 8.32 -0.44
C VAL A 181 -2.29 9.39 0.37
N PHE A 182 -1.59 10.15 1.21
CA PHE A 182 -2.17 11.22 2.02
C PHE A 182 -2.91 12.26 1.16
N HIS A 183 -2.26 12.78 0.12
CA HIS A 183 -2.87 13.72 -0.81
C HIS A 183 -4.10 13.12 -1.50
N CYS A 184 -4.02 11.88 -1.97
CA CYS A 184 -5.16 11.19 -2.57
C CYS A 184 -6.34 11.08 -1.60
N LEU A 185 -6.09 10.76 -0.32
CA LEU A 185 -7.14 10.69 0.69
C LEU A 185 -7.75 12.07 0.97
N LYS A 186 -6.93 13.12 1.07
CA LYS A 186 -7.38 14.50 1.30
C LYS A 186 -8.25 15.00 0.15
N GLU A 187 -7.78 14.89 -1.10
CA GLU A 187 -8.50 15.32 -2.31
C GLU A 187 -9.84 14.60 -2.49
N ASN A 188 -9.90 13.33 -2.10
CA ASN A 188 -11.11 12.52 -2.18
C ASN A 188 -11.99 12.60 -0.92
N LYS A 189 -11.67 13.49 0.03
CA LYS A 189 -12.42 13.70 1.29
C LYS A 189 -12.60 12.39 2.10
N LEU A 190 -11.59 11.53 2.06
CA LEU A 190 -11.59 10.25 2.77
C LEU A 190 -11.04 10.38 4.20
N LEU A 191 -10.27 11.43 4.50
CA LEU A 191 -9.78 11.75 5.84
C LEU A 191 -10.91 12.32 6.71
N LYS A 192 -11.11 11.72 7.90
CA LYS A 192 -11.95 12.25 8.98
C LYS A 192 -11.34 11.85 10.32
N ALA A 193 -11.46 12.71 11.33
CA ALA A 193 -11.04 12.40 12.69
C ALA A 193 -11.70 11.10 13.19
N GLY A 194 -10.96 10.32 13.97
CA GLY A 194 -11.41 9.05 14.56
C GLY A 194 -11.62 7.88 13.62
N LYS A 195 -11.36 8.01 12.30
CA LYS A 195 -11.44 6.87 11.39
C LYS A 195 -10.32 5.87 11.62
N LYS A 196 -10.64 4.58 11.47
CA LYS A 196 -9.67 3.50 11.40
C LYS A 196 -9.33 3.17 9.95
N ILE A 197 -8.05 3.30 9.62
CA ILE A 197 -7.48 3.05 8.29
C ILE A 197 -6.60 1.81 8.36
N VAL A 198 -6.91 0.78 7.57
CA VAL A 198 -6.08 -0.42 7.45
C VAL A 198 -5.34 -0.41 6.12
N CYS A 199 -4.01 -0.36 6.17
CA CYS A 199 -3.15 -0.55 5.01
C CYS A 199 -2.93 -2.05 4.78
N PHE A 200 -3.60 -2.65 3.79
CA PHE A 200 -3.59 -4.08 3.53
C PHE A 200 -2.81 -4.41 2.25
N GLY A 201 -1.77 -5.23 2.35
CA GLY A 201 -0.95 -5.52 1.18
C GLY A 201 0.21 -6.48 1.40
N ASP A 202 1.19 -6.40 0.51
CA ASP A 202 2.36 -7.28 0.49
C ASP A 202 3.60 -6.68 1.19
N SER A 203 4.79 -6.97 0.68
CA SER A 203 6.05 -6.47 1.22
C SER A 203 6.20 -4.95 1.13
N ILE A 204 5.57 -4.29 0.15
CA ILE A 204 5.64 -2.84 0.02
C ILE A 204 4.79 -2.21 1.13
N THR A 205 3.56 -2.68 1.36
CA THR A 205 2.75 -2.24 2.52
C THR A 205 3.42 -2.56 3.85
N ASN A 206 4.07 -3.71 3.95
CA ASN A 206 4.84 -4.07 5.13
C ASN A 206 6.00 -3.08 5.39
N GLY A 207 6.56 -2.41 4.38
CA GLY A 207 7.77 -1.60 4.56
C GLY A 207 9.06 -2.41 4.51
N ALA A 208 9.13 -3.42 3.63
CA ALA A 208 10.35 -4.20 3.47
C ALA A 208 11.56 -3.29 3.18
N GLY A 209 12.64 -3.47 3.95
CA GLY A 209 13.85 -2.67 3.88
C GLY A 209 13.92 -1.49 4.85
N THR A 210 12.87 -1.22 5.63
CA THR A 210 12.87 -0.14 6.62
C THR A 210 12.97 -0.66 8.06
N LYS A 211 13.28 0.25 8.99
CA LYS A 211 13.07 0.02 10.43
C LYS A 211 11.56 -0.04 10.71
N ASN A 212 11.19 -0.76 11.77
CA ASN A 212 9.80 -0.90 12.25
C ASN A 212 8.78 -1.31 11.17
N LYS A 213 9.22 -2.10 10.18
CA LYS A 213 8.35 -2.69 9.16
C LYS A 213 7.18 -3.46 9.82
N GLY A 214 6.01 -3.44 9.19
CA GLY A 214 4.79 -4.07 9.70
C GLY A 214 4.09 -3.25 10.80
N THR A 215 4.53 -2.02 11.04
CA THR A 215 3.89 -1.11 12.00
C THR A 215 3.50 0.21 11.31
N SER A 216 2.69 1.03 11.99
CA SER A 216 2.38 2.41 11.61
C SER A 216 3.35 3.43 12.22
N VAL A 217 4.53 2.99 12.67
CA VAL A 217 5.63 3.85 13.13
C VAL A 217 6.90 3.51 12.35
N GLY A 218 7.78 4.49 12.11
CA GLY A 218 9.00 4.33 11.33
C GLY A 218 8.90 4.84 9.89
N ASP A 219 9.61 4.19 8.96
CA ASP A 219 9.92 4.77 7.64
C ASP A 219 9.14 4.14 6.47
N ASN A 220 8.16 3.30 6.77
CA ASN A 220 7.27 2.70 5.76
C ASN A 220 6.10 3.63 5.41
N TYR A 221 5.44 3.42 4.26
CA TYR A 221 4.38 4.34 3.84
C TYR A 221 3.20 4.41 4.82
N PRO A 222 2.73 3.31 5.47
CA PRO A 222 1.71 3.43 6.51
C PRO A 222 2.14 4.31 7.69
N ALA A 223 3.42 4.27 8.07
CA ALA A 223 3.96 5.11 9.13
C ALA A 223 4.09 6.58 8.74
N VAL A 224 4.51 6.85 7.50
CA VAL A 224 4.53 8.22 6.94
C VAL A 224 3.11 8.78 6.90
N LEU A 225 2.16 8.00 6.37
CA LEU A 225 0.74 8.37 6.33
C LEU A 225 0.20 8.67 7.74
N SER A 226 0.55 7.84 8.73
CA SER A 226 0.12 8.06 10.11
C SER A 226 0.59 9.42 10.65
N ARG A 227 1.83 9.85 10.37
CA ARG A 227 2.33 11.16 10.80
C ARG A 227 1.64 12.31 10.10
N LEU A 228 1.51 12.24 8.77
CA LEU A 228 0.84 13.29 7.98
C LEU A 228 -0.62 13.49 8.41
N ILE A 229 -1.32 12.40 8.76
CA ILE A 229 -2.68 12.46 9.28
C ILE A 229 -2.73 13.09 10.67
N LEU A 230 -1.76 12.80 11.55
CA LEU A 230 -1.68 13.42 12.88
C LEU A 230 -1.47 14.93 12.74
N GLU A 231 -0.46 15.34 11.98
CA GLU A 231 -0.16 16.75 11.70
C GLU A 231 -1.36 17.47 11.09
N TYR A 232 -2.04 16.85 10.12
CA TYR A 232 -3.23 17.41 9.48
C TYR A 232 -4.39 17.74 10.44
N PHE A 233 -4.61 16.93 11.46
CA PHE A 233 -5.67 17.16 12.45
C PHE A 233 -5.22 17.95 13.68
N GLU A 234 -3.92 18.19 13.86
CA GLU A 234 -3.41 19.12 14.87
C GLU A 234 -3.51 20.58 14.40
N ASP A 235 -3.46 20.80 13.08
CA ASP A 235 -3.56 22.12 12.45
C ASP A 235 -5.01 22.57 12.15
N GLU A 236 -6.02 21.70 12.30
CA GLU A 236 -7.46 22.00 12.11
C GLU A 236 -8.14 22.45 13.42
#